data_AF-A0A7S3LAF3-F1
#
_entry.id   AF-A0A7S3LAF3-F1
#
_cell.length_a   1.000
_cell.length_b   1.000
_cell.length_c   1.000
_cell.angle_alpha   90.00
_cell.angle_beta   90.00
_cell.angle_gamma   90.00
#
_symmetry.space_group_name_H-M   'P 1'
#
loop_
_entity.id
_entity.type
_entity.pdbx_description
1 polymer ?
#
loop_
_entity_poly.entity_id
_entity_poly.type
_entity_poly.pdbx_seq_one_letter_code
_entity_poly.pdbx_strand_id
1 'polypeptide(L)'
;TINFPLGTDYLNRPMQKVDWEDGKAAVTEYEILDVSHGRTRVHFFPHTGRTHQLRVHAAHPLGLDLPIVGDDIYGQREERLCLHAGYLQVEHPVIKERMTFVVDDPSSTFLLIFVQLQDS
;
A
#
# COMPACT_ATOMS: atom_id res chain seq x y z
N THR A 1 -4.26 -11.15 -3.94
CA THR A 1 -2.98 -10.77 -4.58
C THR A 1 -3.15 -9.68 -5.63
N ILE A 2 -2.25 -8.70 -5.66
CA ILE A 2 -2.05 -7.72 -6.74
C ILE A 2 -0.65 -7.95 -7.30
N ASN A 3 -0.55 -8.14 -8.62
CA ASN A 3 0.69 -8.55 -9.28
C ASN A 3 0.80 -7.91 -10.68
N PHE A 4 1.38 -6.73 -10.74
CA PHE A 4 1.76 -6.08 -11.99
C PHE A 4 3.06 -5.30 -11.80
N PRO A 5 3.92 -5.23 -12.84
CA PRO A 5 5.20 -4.55 -12.74
C PRO A 5 5.03 -3.03 -12.62
N LEU A 6 5.92 -2.40 -11.86
CA LEU A 6 5.93 -0.96 -11.62
C LEU A 6 7.20 -0.31 -12.14
N GLY A 7 7.04 0.85 -12.76
CA GLY A 7 8.14 1.70 -13.24
C GLY A 7 7.92 3.17 -12.85
N THR A 8 9.01 3.95 -12.89
CA THR A 8 8.93 5.40 -12.70
C THR A 8 8.18 6.03 -13.86
N ASP A 9 7.20 6.87 -13.54
CA ASP A 9 6.60 7.74 -14.55
C ASP A 9 7.48 8.99 -14.70
N TYR A 10 8.34 8.99 -15.72
CA TYR A 10 9.26 10.10 -15.98
C TYR A 10 8.54 11.38 -16.40
N LEU A 11 7.34 11.28 -17.00
CA LEU A 11 6.57 12.43 -17.46
C LEU A 11 5.78 13.06 -16.33
N ASN A 12 5.36 12.26 -15.34
CA ASN A 12 4.51 12.70 -14.23
C ASN A 12 5.20 12.56 -12.86
N ARG A 13 6.50 12.89 -12.76
CA ARG A 13 7.22 12.79 -11.47
C ARG A 13 6.48 13.56 -10.36
N PRO A 14 6.36 12.99 -9.13
CA PRO A 14 7.04 11.80 -8.62
C PRO A 14 6.27 10.46 -8.79
N MET A 15 5.32 10.38 -9.72
CA MET A 15 4.49 9.18 -9.92
C MET A 15 5.30 7.94 -10.34
N GLN A 16 4.65 6.80 -10.13
CA GLN A 16 5.01 5.46 -10.57
C GLN A 16 3.80 4.94 -11.33
N LYS A 17 4.03 4.13 -12.34
CA LYS A 17 2.99 3.59 -13.21
C LYS A 17 3.12 2.08 -13.35
N VAL A 18 2.06 1.44 -13.81
CA VAL A 18 2.14 0.09 -14.34
C VAL A 18 2.97 0.13 -15.62
N ASP A 19 4.00 -0.70 -15.69
CA ASP A 19 4.94 -0.71 -16.81
C ASP A 19 5.31 -2.16 -17.17
N TRP A 20 4.64 -2.69 -18.20
CA TRP A 20 4.83 -4.07 -18.64
C TRP A 20 6.09 -4.27 -19.48
N GLU A 21 6.70 -3.19 -19.98
CA GLU A 21 7.87 -3.27 -20.84
C GLU A 21 9.16 -3.22 -20.01
N ASP A 22 9.29 -2.18 -19.17
CA ASP A 22 10.52 -1.89 -18.42
C ASP A 22 10.34 -1.89 -16.90
N GLY A 23 9.12 -2.13 -16.42
CA GLY A 23 8.80 -2.15 -15.00
C GLY A 23 9.43 -3.32 -14.24
N LYS A 24 9.62 -3.13 -12.94
CA LYS A 24 10.09 -4.18 -12.04
C LYS A 24 8.90 -4.89 -11.43
N ALA A 25 8.99 -6.22 -11.31
CA ALA A 25 7.97 -7.03 -10.65
C ALA A 25 7.62 -6.46 -9.27
N ALA A 26 6.31 -6.29 -9.04
CA ALA A 26 5.73 -5.81 -7.81
C ALA A 26 4.57 -6.73 -7.39
N VAL A 27 4.67 -7.30 -6.21
CA VAL A 27 3.69 -8.27 -5.69
C VAL A 27 3.29 -7.89 -4.29
N THR A 28 1.98 -7.80 -4.07
CA THR A 28 1.38 -7.51 -2.77
C THR A 28 0.21 -8.44 -2.52
N GLU A 29 0.26 -9.16 -1.41
CA GLU A 29 -0.94 -9.79 -0.86
C GLU A 29 -1.72 -8.80 -0.02
N TYR A 30 -3.04 -8.99 0.07
CA TYR A 30 -3.87 -8.10 0.87
C TYR A 30 -5.06 -8.85 1.47
N GLU A 31 -5.58 -8.31 2.56
CA GLU A 31 -6.77 -8.79 3.25
C GLU A 31 -7.66 -7.60 3.60
N ILE A 32 -8.94 -7.69 3.24
CA ILE A 32 -9.96 -6.71 3.64
C ILE A 32 -10.41 -7.06 5.05
N LEU A 33 -10.28 -6.12 5.98
CA LEU A 33 -10.62 -6.30 7.39
C LEU A 33 -12.00 -5.75 7.75
N ASP A 34 -12.40 -4.65 7.12
CA ASP A 34 -13.66 -3.95 7.39
C ASP A 34 -14.05 -3.09 6.18
N VAL A 35 -15.35 -2.87 6.01
CA VAL A 35 -15.92 -1.97 5.02
C VAL A 35 -17.01 -1.16 5.72
N SER A 36 -16.73 0.10 5.99
CA SER A 36 -17.64 0.96 6.73
C SER A 36 -17.47 2.43 6.35
N HIS A 37 -18.55 3.21 6.41
CA HIS A 37 -18.53 4.67 6.18
C HIS A 37 -17.86 5.10 4.85
N GLY A 38 -18.09 4.36 3.77
CA GLY A 38 -17.47 4.67 2.48
C GLY A 38 -15.96 4.36 2.41
N ARG A 39 -15.41 3.62 3.38
CA ARG A 39 -13.99 3.30 3.47
C ARG A 39 -13.80 1.81 3.68
N THR A 40 -12.75 1.29 3.06
CA THR A 40 -12.31 -0.10 3.16
C THR A 40 -11.01 -0.15 3.93
N ARG A 41 -10.99 -1.01 4.91
CA ARG A 41 -9.85 -1.26 5.78
C ARG A 41 -9.05 -2.43 5.21
N VAL A 42 -7.79 -2.20 4.85
CA VAL A 42 -6.97 -3.23 4.18
C VAL A 42 -5.65 -3.44 4.91
N HIS A 43 -5.33 -4.70 5.17
CA HIS A 43 -3.98 -5.15 5.47
C HIS A 43 -3.25 -5.46 4.17
N PHE A 44 -2.06 -4.89 3.99
CA PHE A 44 -1.20 -5.20 2.84
C PHE A 44 0.07 -5.91 3.29
N PHE A 45 0.45 -6.94 2.54
CA PHE A 45 1.63 -7.76 2.74
C PHE A 45 2.49 -7.69 1.45
N PRO A 46 3.33 -6.64 1.32
CA PRO A 46 4.20 -6.49 0.17
C PRO A 46 5.30 -7.57 0.18
N HIS A 47 5.37 -8.39 -0.88
CA HIS A 47 6.49 -9.32 -1.10
C HIS A 47 7.69 -8.64 -1.76
N THR A 48 7.46 -7.47 -2.35
CA THR A 48 8.48 -6.58 -2.94
C THR A 48 8.33 -5.18 -2.37
N GLY A 49 9.40 -4.38 -2.38
CA GLY A 49 9.39 -3.01 -1.87
C GLY A 49 9.65 -1.96 -2.95
N ARG A 50 8.81 -1.88 -3.99
CA ARG A 50 8.96 -0.81 -5.02
C ARG A 50 8.47 0.53 -4.47
N THR A 51 9.05 1.62 -4.96
CA THR A 51 8.60 2.98 -4.64
C THR A 51 7.11 3.09 -4.91
N HIS A 52 6.35 3.61 -3.95
CA HIS A 52 4.88 3.78 -4.01
C HIS A 52 4.07 2.50 -4.32
N GLN A 53 4.63 1.31 -4.17
CA GLN A 53 3.97 0.06 -4.57
C GLN A 53 2.54 -0.08 -4.04
N LEU A 54 2.35 0.10 -2.74
CA LEU A 54 1.03 -0.02 -2.11
C LEU A 54 0.06 1.06 -2.59
N ARG A 55 0.56 2.27 -2.84
CA ARG A 55 -0.24 3.40 -3.33
C ARG A 55 -0.77 3.15 -4.74
N VAL A 56 0.11 2.69 -5.65
CA VAL A 56 -0.30 2.31 -7.01
C VAL A 56 -1.20 1.08 -7.00
N HIS A 57 -0.86 0.05 -6.21
CA HIS A 57 -1.66 -1.16 -6.11
C HIS A 57 -3.07 -0.89 -5.57
N ALA A 58 -3.22 0.05 -4.64
CA ALA A 58 -4.53 0.48 -4.18
C ALA A 58 -5.27 1.23 -5.30
N ALA A 59 -4.70 2.32 -5.81
CA ALA A 59 -5.39 3.26 -6.69
C ALA A 59 -5.65 2.77 -8.12
N HIS A 60 -4.83 1.85 -8.65
CA HIS A 60 -4.92 1.47 -10.06
C HIS A 60 -6.15 0.57 -10.34
N PRO A 61 -6.81 0.69 -11.50
CA PRO A 61 -7.98 -0.13 -11.86
C PRO A 61 -7.71 -1.65 -11.94
N LEU A 62 -6.46 -2.04 -12.20
CA LEU A 62 -6.03 -3.46 -12.16
C LEU A 62 -5.71 -3.95 -10.73
N GLY A 63 -5.74 -3.06 -9.75
CA GLY A 63 -5.42 -3.30 -8.35
C GLY A 63 -6.70 -3.38 -7.52
N LEU A 64 -6.81 -2.52 -6.51
CA LEU A 64 -8.06 -2.39 -5.75
C LEU A 64 -9.07 -1.44 -6.41
N ASP A 65 -8.63 -0.58 -7.33
CA ASP A 65 -9.40 0.54 -7.88
C ASP A 65 -9.96 1.49 -6.81
N LEU A 66 -9.22 1.60 -5.72
CA LEU A 66 -9.61 2.34 -4.53
C LEU A 66 -8.32 3.04 -4.05
N PRO A 67 -8.18 4.37 -4.17
CA PRO A 67 -6.99 5.06 -3.68
C PRO A 67 -6.91 5.07 -2.14
N ILE A 68 -5.69 5.13 -1.61
CA ILE A 68 -5.48 5.29 -0.17
C ILE A 68 -5.98 6.68 0.26
N VAL A 69 -6.71 6.73 1.37
CA VAL A 69 -7.23 7.99 1.93
C VAL A 69 -6.07 8.94 2.24
N GLY A 70 -6.17 10.18 1.77
CA GLY A 70 -5.14 11.21 1.92
C GLY A 70 -3.91 11.04 1.04
N ASP A 71 -3.95 10.13 0.07
CA ASP A 71 -2.91 10.01 -0.96
C ASP A 71 -3.00 11.17 -1.96
N ASP A 72 -2.04 12.08 -1.88
CA ASP A 72 -1.96 13.28 -2.70
C ASP A 72 -1.40 13.06 -4.12
N ILE A 73 -0.95 11.85 -4.45
CA ILE A 73 -0.36 11.50 -5.76
C ILE A 73 -1.33 10.67 -6.59
N TYR A 74 -1.96 9.66 -5.99
CA TYR A 74 -2.80 8.69 -6.69
C TYR A 74 -4.27 8.75 -6.28
N GLY A 75 -4.62 9.63 -5.34
CA GLY A 75 -5.97 9.80 -4.84
C GLY A 75 -6.28 11.26 -4.56
N GLN A 76 -7.05 11.47 -3.50
CA GLN A 76 -7.42 12.80 -3.04
C GLN A 76 -6.63 13.17 -1.80
N ARG A 77 -6.01 14.35 -1.83
CA ARG A 77 -5.28 14.92 -0.69
C ARG A 77 -6.25 15.19 0.47
N GLU A 78 -5.85 14.74 1.66
CA GLU A 78 -6.49 15.05 2.95
C GLU A 78 -5.43 15.47 3.98
N GLU A 79 -5.79 15.54 5.26
CA GLU A 79 -4.90 15.95 6.36
C GLU A 79 -3.66 15.06 6.48
N ARG A 80 -3.82 13.74 6.27
CA ARG A 80 -2.73 12.77 6.33
C ARG A 80 -2.93 11.60 5.39
N LEU A 81 -1.84 11.01 4.91
CA LEU A 81 -1.85 9.74 4.22
C LEU A 81 -2.16 8.60 5.21
N CYS A 82 -3.23 7.87 4.98
CA CYS A 82 -3.65 6.72 5.78
C CYS A 82 -2.91 5.43 5.37
N LEU A 83 -1.58 5.47 5.47
CA LEU A 83 -0.68 4.35 5.21
C LEU A 83 0.26 4.15 6.39
N HIS A 84 0.03 3.11 7.19
CA HIS A 84 0.78 2.83 8.42
C HIS A 84 1.53 1.50 8.38
N ALA A 85 2.82 1.52 8.69
CA ALA A 85 3.65 0.33 8.84
C ALA A 85 3.67 -0.11 10.31
N GLY A 86 2.62 -0.80 10.77
CA GLY A 86 2.46 -1.22 12.16
C GLY A 86 3.14 -2.55 12.56
N TYR A 87 3.70 -3.30 11.60
CA TYR A 87 4.31 -4.62 11.84
C TYR A 87 5.53 -4.79 10.94
N LEU A 88 6.65 -5.19 11.53
CA LEU A 88 7.85 -5.60 10.82
C LEU A 88 8.41 -6.84 11.50
N GLN A 89 8.75 -7.85 10.70
CA GLN A 89 9.44 -9.03 11.17
C GLN A 89 10.64 -9.31 10.28
N VAL A 90 11.80 -9.48 10.91
CA VAL A 90 13.07 -9.71 10.23
C VAL A 90 13.88 -10.77 10.97
N GLU A 91 14.72 -11.49 10.24
CA GLU A 91 15.77 -12.30 10.84
C GLU A 91 16.96 -11.40 11.16
N HIS A 92 17.41 -11.39 12.41
CA HIS A 92 18.57 -10.59 12.80
C HIS A 92 19.82 -11.09 12.07
N PRO A 93 20.56 -10.21 11.36
CA PRO A 93 21.61 -10.64 10.43
C PRO A 93 22.76 -11.41 11.09
N VAL A 94 23.08 -11.06 12.35
CA VAL A 94 24.14 -11.71 13.16
C VAL A 94 23.63 -12.93 13.93
N ILE A 95 22.69 -12.74 14.87
CA ILE A 95 22.24 -13.81 15.78
C ILE A 95 21.26 -14.83 15.16
N LYS A 96 20.74 -14.58 13.94
CA LYS A 96 19.80 -15.47 13.22
C LYS A 96 18.48 -15.73 13.94
N GLU A 97 18.14 -14.91 14.92
CA GLU A 97 16.85 -14.96 15.61
C GLU A 97 15.82 -14.06 14.94
N ARG A 98 14.56 -14.48 15.01
CA ARG A 98 13.43 -13.73 14.47
C ARG A 98 13.06 -12.61 15.44
N MET A 99 13.14 -11.36 14.96
CA MET A 99 12.72 -10.18 15.71
C MET A 99 11.44 -9.62 15.11
N THR A 100 10.51 -9.26 16.00
CA THR A 100 9.24 -8.62 15.63
C THR A 100 9.17 -7.23 16.26
N PHE A 101 8.80 -6.25 15.45
CA PHE A 101 8.54 -4.87 15.85
C PHE A 101 7.08 -4.56 15.54
N VAL A 102 6.36 -4.02 16.52
CA VAL A 102 4.96 -3.63 16.39
C VAL A 102 4.82 -2.19 16.83
N VAL A 103 4.07 -1.41 16.07
CA VAL A 103 3.72 -0.04 16.42
C VAL A 103 2.21 0.09 16.29
N ASP A 104 1.58 0.48 17.40
CA ASP A 104 0.15 0.74 17.44
C ASP A 104 -0.22 1.80 16.40
N ASP A 105 -1.38 1.62 15.79
CA ASP A 105 -1.92 2.66 14.94
C ASP A 105 -2.27 3.89 15.80
N PRO A 106 -1.78 5.09 15.47
CA PRO A 106 -2.12 6.31 16.19
C PRO A 106 -3.62 6.63 16.23
N SER A 107 -4.44 5.98 15.39
CA SER A 107 -5.90 6.07 15.37
C SER A 107 -6.64 4.89 16.02
N SER A 108 -5.95 4.01 16.75
CA SER A 108 -6.51 2.84 17.45
C SER A 108 -7.15 1.78 16.55
N THR A 109 -6.43 1.18 15.60
CA THR A 109 -6.46 -0.29 15.36
C THR A 109 -5.32 -0.75 14.43
N PHE A 110 -4.77 -1.94 14.65
CA PHE A 110 -3.67 -2.58 13.88
C PHE A 110 -3.62 -2.35 12.36
N LEU A 111 -2.39 -2.03 11.88
CA LEU A 111 -1.89 -2.00 10.49
C LEU A 111 -2.86 -1.53 9.41
N LEU A 112 -3.42 -0.35 9.60
CA LEU A 112 -4.50 0.16 8.77
C LEU A 112 -4.01 0.89 7.52
N ILE A 113 -4.42 0.40 6.35
CA ILE A 113 -4.57 1.23 5.17
C ILE A 113 -6.07 1.43 4.94
N PHE A 114 -6.52 2.68 4.99
CA PHE A 114 -7.88 3.03 4.59
C PHE A 114 -7.88 3.32 3.09
N VAL A 115 -8.78 2.66 2.39
CA VAL A 115 -8.94 2.76 0.95
C VAL A 115 -10.36 3.25 0.67
N GLN A 116 -10.54 4.30 -0.13
CA GLN A 116 -11.86 4.94 -0.29
C GLN A 116 -12.73 4.19 -1.30
N LEU A 117 -14.00 3.90 -0.95
CA LEU A 117 -15.01 3.38 -1.88
C LEU A 117 -15.42 4.45 -2.89
N GLN A 118 -15.47 4.09 -4.17
CA GLN A 118 -16.18 4.89 -5.16
C GLN A 118 -17.66 4.50 -5.11
N ASP A 119 -18.53 5.45 -4.73
CA ASP A 119 -19.98 5.29 -4.87
C ASP A 119 -20.36 5.33 -6.36
N SER A 120 -21.12 4.34 -6.81
CA SER A 120 -21.75 4.30 -8.15
C SER A 120 -22.85 5.33 -8.30
#